data_AF-A0A560DZC5-F1
#
_entry.id   AF-A0A560DZC5-F1
#
_cell.length_a   1.000
_cell.length_b   1.000
_cell.length_c   1.000
_cell.angle_alpha   90.00
_cell.angle_beta   90.00
_cell.angle_gamma   90.00
#
_symmetry.space_group_name_H-M   'P 1'
#
loop_
_entity.id
_entity.type
_entity.pdbx_description
1 polymer ?
#
loop_
_entity_poly.entity_id
_entity_poly.type
_entity_poly.pdbx_seq_one_letter_code
_entity_poly.pdbx_strand_id
1 'polypeptide(L)'
;MAVGKTEIEAVRITGADNVGVEHPWRPDTWYIVRDDCAYLDILIRGGPAQAAKGRTGLTPLSDTAPEGTKWQRWDLEGDLSWRRRFGEVSLALKAPKNCTLRCYVVPVMLLSYRDVIAMVEDIEKELSVDVGWDMLNERPERSWSRRSDYGSSVSAAELIGLVDDELRAALSVRRDPFSELGPRSRHRLPLAENAIVSHWAMRRQGQLKDAGGVVRSALEAMRSKAGRNSPEQRQKRIEGDIGQLASLEHQLTDLRAMLAYLGDDAELATFVYPSPLFQRDHRLRKLLRAFAPRVSESLSEVESARSHYPPVYLNNLWELWGAIWLAKQLRLLGFQGVASTDVADIVRSCSWRMTRGDIVVELDYEPTPTFVDHERLPPAHERQLPALEWAADNQKLDPHRPFLSIDPHCAPDYVLRVTTRFGKSLIVGDACLASPKHHGKGTEKGDSKPHAVERYRRTLGWASEGQVIRCHPMGGFVLFPTRASDWAEFERMPGAGDITLLCPNPLDDADAGRRFAKLLAVVAPVFSAELADNFAAAGVAAGVSFAGVVDLQRT
;
A
#
# COMPACT_ATOMS: atom_id res chain seq x y z
N MET A 1 31.32 -34.57 -20.31
CA MET A 1 30.74 -34.45 -18.96
C MET A 1 29.44 -33.68 -19.08
N ALA A 2 28.30 -34.28 -18.74
CA ALA A 2 27.01 -33.62 -18.82
C ALA A 2 27.00 -32.44 -17.85
N VAL A 3 26.81 -31.22 -18.35
CA VAL A 3 26.61 -30.03 -17.51
C VAL A 3 25.34 -30.30 -16.69
N GLY A 4 25.52 -30.57 -15.40
CA GLY A 4 24.41 -30.85 -14.49
C GLY A 4 23.36 -29.76 -14.60
N LYS A 5 22.09 -30.17 -14.65
CA LYS A 5 20.94 -29.27 -14.66
C LYS A 5 21.08 -28.31 -13.47
N THR A 6 21.05 -27.00 -13.73
CA THR A 6 21.06 -25.98 -12.66
C THR A 6 19.82 -26.16 -11.80
N GLU A 7 20.00 -26.30 -10.49
CA GLU A 7 18.91 -26.43 -9.51
C GLU A 7 19.21 -25.54 -8.30
N ILE A 8 18.15 -24.97 -7.69
CA ILE A 8 18.26 -24.19 -6.46
C ILE A 8 17.87 -25.10 -5.29
N GLU A 9 18.76 -25.25 -4.32
CA GLU A 9 18.56 -26.15 -3.17
C GLU A 9 18.03 -25.43 -1.94
N ALA A 10 18.63 -24.27 -1.65
CA ALA A 10 18.36 -23.52 -0.45
C ALA A 10 18.41 -22.03 -0.74
N VAL A 11 17.85 -21.26 0.17
CA VAL A 11 18.01 -19.81 0.22
C VAL A 11 18.43 -19.40 1.61
N ARG A 12 19.17 -18.30 1.69
CA ARG A 12 19.65 -17.74 2.93
C ARG A 12 19.16 -16.31 3.05
N ILE A 13 18.51 -16.02 4.18
CA ILE A 13 17.92 -14.72 4.50
C ILE A 13 18.67 -14.15 5.69
N THR A 14 19.12 -12.91 5.59
CA THR A 14 19.81 -12.23 6.69
C THR A 14 18.82 -11.60 7.65
N GLY A 15 18.93 -11.96 8.93
CA GLY A 15 18.14 -11.39 10.03
C GLY A 15 18.67 -10.05 10.55
N ALA A 16 18.00 -9.49 11.55
CA ALA A 16 18.34 -8.21 12.19
C ALA A 16 19.75 -8.18 12.82
N ASP A 17 20.21 -9.34 13.24
CA ASP A 17 21.50 -9.61 13.87
C ASP A 17 22.63 -9.82 12.84
N ASN A 18 22.35 -9.60 11.55
CA ASN A 18 23.20 -9.94 10.42
C ASN A 18 23.52 -11.45 10.31
N VAL A 19 22.78 -12.30 11.02
CA VAL A 19 22.93 -13.76 10.92
C VAL A 19 22.06 -14.26 9.78
N GLY A 20 22.69 -15.00 8.85
CA GLY A 20 21.98 -15.65 7.76
C GLY A 20 21.30 -16.93 8.23
N VAL A 21 19.99 -17.03 8.05
CA VAL A 21 19.22 -18.26 8.29
C VAL A 21 18.97 -18.95 6.96
N GLU A 22 19.36 -20.21 6.87
CA GLU A 22 19.17 -21.04 5.69
C GLU A 22 17.81 -21.74 5.73
N HIS A 23 17.13 -21.72 4.59
CA HIS A 23 15.82 -22.34 4.37
C HIS A 23 15.86 -23.20 3.10
N PRO A 24 15.16 -24.35 3.08
CA PRO A 24 15.00 -25.11 1.85
C PRO A 24 14.27 -24.27 0.80
N TRP A 25 14.74 -24.34 -0.44
CA TRP A 25 14.12 -23.61 -1.55
C TRP A 25 12.72 -24.15 -1.85
N ARG A 26 11.76 -23.24 -2.01
CA ARG A 26 10.37 -23.53 -2.39
C ARG A 26 9.95 -22.55 -3.49
N PRO A 27 9.63 -23.03 -4.70
CA PRO A 27 9.32 -22.18 -5.86
C PRO A 27 8.19 -21.16 -5.63
N ASP A 28 7.22 -21.52 -4.79
CA ASP A 28 6.04 -20.70 -4.54
C ASP A 28 6.13 -19.81 -3.29
N THR A 29 7.25 -19.86 -2.59
CA THR A 29 7.45 -19.08 -1.36
C THR A 29 7.97 -17.68 -1.67
N TRP A 30 7.31 -16.66 -1.11
CA TRP A 30 7.86 -15.33 -0.95
C TRP A 30 8.74 -15.27 0.29
N TYR A 31 10.02 -14.98 0.09
CA TYR A 31 11.01 -14.84 1.16
C TYR A 31 11.05 -13.40 1.66
N ILE A 32 10.93 -13.21 2.96
CA ILE A 32 10.85 -11.88 3.57
C ILE A 32 12.28 -11.35 3.73
N VAL A 33 12.54 -10.17 3.16
CA VAL A 33 13.84 -9.51 3.17
C VAL A 33 13.64 -8.10 3.74
N ARG A 34 14.63 -7.60 4.48
CA ARG A 34 14.60 -6.25 5.07
C ARG A 34 15.32 -5.26 4.15
N ASP A 35 14.94 -3.99 4.15
CA ASP A 35 15.55 -2.96 3.31
C ASP A 35 16.98 -2.53 3.75
N ASP A 36 17.36 -2.80 5.00
CA ASP A 36 18.74 -2.68 5.49
C ASP A 36 19.66 -3.79 4.95
N CYS A 37 19.11 -4.99 4.72
CA CYS A 37 19.77 -6.15 4.12
C CYS A 37 19.02 -6.61 2.86
N ALA A 38 18.89 -5.72 1.88
CA ALA A 38 18.06 -5.89 0.68
C ALA A 38 18.65 -6.86 -0.36
N TYR A 39 18.87 -8.12 0.03
CA TYR A 39 19.32 -9.16 -0.88
C TYR A 39 18.79 -10.53 -0.48
N LEU A 40 18.76 -11.45 -1.44
CA LEU A 40 18.48 -12.87 -1.21
C LEU A 40 19.66 -13.71 -1.71
N ASP A 41 20.22 -14.53 -0.83
CA ASP A 41 21.27 -15.47 -1.21
C ASP A 41 20.64 -16.82 -1.57
N ILE A 42 21.06 -17.41 -2.69
CA ILE A 42 20.54 -18.68 -3.21
C ILE A 42 21.68 -19.69 -3.37
N LEU A 43 21.45 -20.92 -2.91
CA LEU A 43 22.38 -22.03 -3.04
C LEU A 43 22.04 -22.84 -4.30
N ILE A 44 23.00 -22.96 -5.20
CA ILE A 44 22.78 -23.56 -6.51
C ILE A 44 23.66 -24.79 -6.69
N ARG A 45 23.08 -25.86 -7.23
CA ARG A 45 23.77 -27.04 -7.74
C ARG A 45 23.95 -26.92 -9.25
N GLY A 46 25.15 -27.22 -9.75
CA GLY A 46 25.44 -27.21 -11.19
C GLY A 46 25.87 -25.84 -11.73
N GLY A 47 25.35 -25.44 -12.90
CA GLY A 47 25.69 -24.16 -13.54
C GLY A 47 25.07 -22.95 -12.83
N PRO A 48 25.60 -21.72 -12.99
CA PRO A 48 25.07 -20.53 -12.33
C PRO A 48 23.64 -20.21 -12.80
N ALA A 49 22.82 -19.72 -11.87
CA ALA A 49 21.50 -19.21 -12.19
C ALA A 49 21.60 -17.89 -12.96
N GLN A 50 20.67 -17.67 -13.89
CA GLN A 50 20.66 -16.52 -14.79
C GLN A 50 19.26 -15.91 -14.82
N ALA A 51 19.19 -14.59 -14.71
CA ALA A 51 17.95 -13.83 -14.87
C ALA A 51 17.45 -13.88 -16.33
N ALA A 52 16.13 -13.89 -16.52
CA ALA A 52 15.49 -13.91 -17.84
C ALA A 52 15.51 -12.54 -18.55
N LYS A 53 15.31 -11.45 -17.80
CA LYS A 53 15.38 -10.05 -18.25
C LYS A 53 15.70 -9.13 -17.06
N GLY A 54 16.59 -8.14 -17.22
CA GLY A 54 16.83 -7.10 -16.20
C GLY A 54 18.30 -6.64 -16.07
N ARG A 55 18.52 -5.46 -15.46
CA ARG A 55 19.85 -4.95 -15.06
C ARG A 55 20.36 -5.58 -13.74
N THR A 56 19.48 -6.17 -12.93
CA THR A 56 19.81 -6.83 -11.66
C THR A 56 20.29 -8.27 -11.93
N GLY A 57 21.62 -8.45 -11.85
CA GLY A 57 22.28 -9.74 -12.04
C GLY A 57 22.48 -10.50 -10.74
N LEU A 58 22.46 -11.84 -10.81
CA LEU A 58 22.86 -12.71 -9.72
C LEU A 58 24.38 -12.75 -9.61
N THR A 59 24.95 -12.25 -8.51
CA THR A 59 26.40 -12.20 -8.30
C THR A 59 26.90 -13.43 -7.54
N PRO A 60 28.01 -14.07 -7.94
CA PRO A 60 28.56 -15.19 -7.18
C PRO A 60 29.15 -14.71 -5.84
N LEU A 61 28.93 -15.49 -4.79
CA LEU A 61 29.54 -15.28 -3.47
C LEU A 61 30.73 -16.23 -3.27
N SER A 62 31.73 -15.77 -2.51
CA SER A 62 32.93 -16.54 -2.16
C SER A 62 32.77 -17.39 -0.89
N ASP A 63 31.56 -17.47 -0.35
CA ASP A 63 31.27 -18.19 0.88
C ASP A 63 31.48 -19.70 0.72
N THR A 64 31.90 -20.36 1.79
CA THR A 64 32.01 -21.83 1.84
C THR A 64 30.64 -22.46 1.60
N ALA A 65 30.54 -23.33 0.59
CA ALA A 65 29.34 -24.05 0.23
C ALA A 65 29.60 -25.57 0.22
N PRO A 66 28.57 -26.40 0.42
CA PRO A 66 28.67 -27.85 0.26
C PRO A 66 29.27 -28.27 -1.09
N GLU A 67 29.92 -29.43 -1.14
CA GLU A 67 30.61 -29.91 -2.34
C GLU A 67 29.69 -29.96 -3.57
N GLY A 68 30.10 -29.33 -4.67
CA GLY A 68 29.30 -29.24 -5.90
C GLY A 68 28.22 -28.14 -5.93
N THR A 69 28.16 -27.30 -4.90
CA THR A 69 27.22 -26.17 -4.81
C THR A 69 27.92 -24.80 -4.73
N LYS A 70 27.19 -23.73 -5.05
CA LYS A 70 27.70 -22.34 -4.99
C LYS A 70 26.61 -21.38 -4.54
N TRP A 71 26.99 -20.41 -3.72
CA TRP A 71 26.12 -19.30 -3.35
C TRP A 71 26.12 -18.22 -4.43
N GLN A 72 24.94 -17.70 -4.76
CA GLN A 72 24.76 -16.48 -5.53
C GLN A 72 23.85 -15.51 -4.79
N ARG A 73 24.09 -14.21 -4.93
CA ARG A 73 23.30 -13.14 -4.34
C ARG A 73 22.43 -12.49 -5.40
N TRP A 74 21.15 -12.38 -5.11
CA TRP A 74 20.23 -11.47 -5.77
C TRP A 74 20.19 -10.16 -4.98
N ASP A 75 20.84 -9.13 -5.52
CA ASP A 75 20.85 -7.79 -4.93
C ASP A 75 19.62 -6.99 -5.37
N LEU A 76 18.86 -6.48 -4.40
CA LEU A 76 17.64 -5.69 -4.59
C LEU A 76 17.89 -4.18 -4.42
N GLU A 77 19.10 -3.73 -4.07
CA GLU A 77 19.40 -2.30 -3.87
C GLU A 77 19.04 -1.47 -5.11
N GLY A 78 19.24 -1.99 -6.31
CA GLY A 78 18.85 -1.32 -7.56
C GLY A 78 17.33 -1.22 -7.78
N ASP A 79 16.55 -2.21 -7.33
CA ASP A 79 15.09 -2.17 -7.40
C ASP A 79 14.52 -1.23 -6.30
N LEU A 80 15.20 -1.10 -5.17
CA LEU A 80 14.89 -0.10 -4.13
C LEU A 80 15.28 1.32 -4.54
N SER A 81 16.40 1.51 -5.23
CA SER A 81 16.88 2.85 -5.65
C SER A 81 16.07 3.42 -6.81
N TRP A 82 15.95 2.64 -7.90
CA TRP A 82 15.35 3.12 -9.16
C TRP A 82 13.83 3.00 -9.16
N ARG A 83 13.33 1.83 -8.76
CA ARG A 83 11.88 1.55 -8.83
C ARG A 83 11.15 1.91 -7.54
N ARG A 84 11.89 2.20 -6.47
CA ARG A 84 11.35 2.60 -5.16
C ARG A 84 10.33 1.57 -4.67
N ARG A 85 10.56 0.29 -4.99
CA ARG A 85 9.58 -0.79 -4.76
C ARG A 85 9.82 -1.46 -3.43
N PHE A 86 8.91 -1.24 -2.48
CA PHE A 86 8.75 -2.07 -1.29
C PHE A 86 7.62 -3.09 -1.52
N GLY A 87 7.63 -4.18 -0.76
CA GLY A 87 6.70 -5.30 -0.95
C GLY A 87 7.17 -6.33 -1.98
N GLU A 88 6.27 -6.80 -2.83
CA GLU A 88 6.50 -7.95 -3.72
C GLU A 88 7.46 -7.63 -4.88
N VAL A 89 8.64 -8.26 -4.86
CA VAL A 89 9.63 -8.23 -5.94
C VAL A 89 9.86 -9.65 -6.48
N SER A 90 9.76 -9.83 -7.79
CA SER A 90 9.96 -11.13 -8.43
C SER A 90 11.00 -11.07 -9.55
N LEU A 91 11.89 -12.05 -9.60
CA LEU A 91 12.87 -12.23 -10.67
C LEU A 91 12.64 -13.57 -11.38
N ALA A 92 12.17 -13.51 -12.63
CA ALA A 92 12.07 -14.67 -13.49
C ALA A 92 13.47 -15.14 -13.92
N LEU A 93 13.74 -16.44 -13.79
CA LEU A 93 15.02 -17.05 -14.15
C LEU A 93 14.97 -17.71 -15.53
N LYS A 94 16.03 -17.52 -16.31
CA LYS A 94 16.32 -18.26 -17.54
C LYS A 94 16.90 -19.64 -17.23
N ALA A 95 17.72 -19.71 -16.19
CA ALA A 95 18.31 -20.94 -15.65
C ALA A 95 18.26 -20.84 -14.12
N PRO A 96 17.63 -21.78 -13.40
CA PRO A 96 16.78 -22.87 -13.90
C PRO A 96 15.55 -22.37 -14.67
N LYS A 97 15.09 -23.15 -15.67
CA LYS A 97 13.89 -22.82 -16.45
C LYS A 97 12.64 -22.92 -15.56
N ASN A 98 11.65 -22.07 -15.82
CA ASN A 98 10.36 -22.01 -15.11
C ASN A 98 10.49 -21.72 -13.60
N CYS A 99 11.62 -21.18 -13.15
CA CYS A 99 11.79 -20.74 -11.77
C CYS A 99 11.66 -19.22 -11.68
N THR A 100 11.02 -18.75 -10.61
CA THR A 100 10.91 -17.33 -10.29
C THR A 100 11.36 -17.15 -8.83
N LEU A 101 12.34 -16.29 -8.60
CA LEU A 101 12.67 -15.86 -7.24
C LEU A 101 11.62 -14.83 -6.80
N ARG A 102 11.15 -14.96 -5.56
CA ARG A 102 10.09 -14.15 -5.00
C ARG A 102 10.52 -13.63 -3.63
N CYS A 103 10.62 -12.32 -3.50
CA CYS A 103 10.99 -11.64 -2.26
C CYS A 103 9.93 -10.62 -1.86
N TYR A 104 9.69 -10.51 -0.55
CA TYR A 104 8.88 -9.44 0.03
C TYR A 104 9.80 -8.50 0.80
N VAL A 105 9.98 -7.27 0.32
CA VAL A 105 10.90 -6.30 0.97
C VAL A 105 10.16 -5.46 2.00
N VAL A 106 10.59 -5.54 3.26
CA VAL A 106 10.04 -4.80 4.39
C VAL A 106 10.87 -3.53 4.65
N PRO A 107 10.24 -2.34 4.71
CA PRO A 107 10.90 -1.04 4.87
C PRO A 107 11.25 -0.73 6.34
N VAL A 108 12.00 -1.62 6.99
CA VAL A 108 12.33 -1.50 8.42
C VAL A 108 13.19 -0.27 8.74
N MET A 109 13.94 0.27 7.78
CA MET A 109 14.70 1.51 7.97
C MET A 109 13.83 2.76 7.93
N LEU A 110 12.61 2.68 7.38
CA LEU A 110 11.79 3.86 7.07
C LEU A 110 10.59 4.00 8.00
N LEU A 111 9.81 2.92 8.15
CA LEU A 111 8.55 2.94 8.86
C LEU A 111 8.41 1.66 9.68
N SER A 112 8.03 1.81 10.94
CA SER A 112 7.59 0.70 11.77
C SER A 112 6.13 0.35 11.47
N TYR A 113 5.70 -0.85 11.86
CA TYR A 113 4.29 -1.24 11.77
C TYR A 113 3.36 -0.24 12.46
N ARG A 114 3.79 0.30 13.60
CA ARG A 114 3.02 1.30 14.35
C ARG A 114 2.85 2.60 13.56
N ASP A 115 3.88 3.03 12.84
CA ASP A 115 3.82 4.23 12.00
C ASP A 115 2.81 4.05 10.87
N VAL A 116 2.80 2.88 10.24
CA VAL A 116 1.87 2.55 9.15
C VAL A 116 0.42 2.51 9.64
N ILE A 117 0.17 1.96 10.83
CA ILE A 117 -1.17 2.00 11.44
C ILE A 117 -1.60 3.43 11.74
N ALA A 118 -0.71 4.25 12.31
CA ALA A 118 -1.02 5.67 12.59
C ALA A 118 -1.35 6.45 11.30
N MET A 119 -0.64 6.17 10.20
CA MET A 119 -0.95 6.76 8.90
C MET A 119 -2.34 6.37 8.41
N VAL A 120 -2.72 5.09 8.54
CA VAL A 120 -4.04 4.60 8.14
C VAL A 120 -5.14 5.24 8.99
N GLU A 121 -4.99 5.25 10.31
CA GLU A 121 -5.97 5.86 11.22
C GLU A 121 -6.15 7.36 10.91
N ASP A 122 -5.08 8.04 10.52
CA ASP A 122 -5.12 9.43 10.09
C ASP A 122 -5.91 9.63 8.79
N ILE A 123 -5.72 8.75 7.80
CA ILE A 123 -6.46 8.79 6.53
C ILE A 123 -7.94 8.48 6.77
N GLU A 124 -8.24 7.41 7.51
CA GLU A 124 -9.60 7.00 7.85
C GLU A 124 -10.36 8.14 8.54
N LYS A 125 -9.71 8.80 9.49
CA LYS A 125 -10.28 9.94 10.23
C LYS A 125 -10.50 11.17 9.35
N GLU A 126 -9.57 11.48 8.46
CA GLU A 126 -9.62 12.71 7.67
C GLU A 126 -10.58 12.59 6.48
N LEU A 127 -10.59 11.46 5.79
CA LEU A 127 -11.40 11.24 4.59
C LEU A 127 -12.72 10.53 4.87
N SER A 128 -12.94 10.02 6.08
CA SER A 128 -14.12 9.22 6.45
C SER A 128 -14.33 8.01 5.54
N VAL A 129 -13.22 7.39 5.12
CA VAL A 129 -13.19 6.18 4.28
C VAL A 129 -12.48 5.09 5.05
N ASP A 130 -13.04 3.88 5.04
CA ASP A 130 -12.33 2.70 5.53
C ASP A 130 -11.16 2.41 4.59
N VAL A 131 -9.93 2.57 5.07
CA VAL A 131 -8.73 2.33 4.26
C VAL A 131 -8.32 0.87 4.44
N GLY A 132 -8.41 0.12 3.35
CA GLY A 132 -7.86 -1.23 3.25
C GLY A 132 -6.38 -1.17 2.84
N TRP A 133 -5.66 -2.27 3.06
CA TRP A 133 -4.30 -2.43 2.52
C TRP A 133 -4.31 -2.60 0.99
N ASP A 134 -5.47 -2.94 0.42
CA ASP A 134 -5.75 -2.99 -1.01
C ASP A 134 -7.00 -2.16 -1.33
N MET A 135 -6.81 -1.04 -2.01
CA MET A 135 -7.87 -0.10 -2.41
C MET A 135 -8.37 -0.34 -3.86
N LEU A 136 -7.87 -1.37 -4.55
CA LEU A 136 -8.32 -1.69 -5.92
C LEU A 136 -9.59 -2.55 -5.97
N ASN A 137 -10.04 -3.08 -4.84
CA ASN A 137 -11.25 -3.89 -4.74
C ASN A 137 -12.42 -3.07 -4.19
N GLU A 138 -13.65 -3.37 -4.64
CA GLU A 138 -14.92 -2.79 -4.16
C GLU A 138 -15.16 -2.92 -2.64
N ARG A 139 -14.24 -3.58 -1.91
CA ARG A 139 -14.20 -3.61 -0.45
C ARG A 139 -12.75 -3.42 0.03
N PRO A 140 -12.47 -2.41 0.88
CA PRO A 140 -11.18 -2.23 1.51
C PRO A 140 -10.90 -3.42 2.44
N GLU A 141 -9.96 -4.28 2.08
CA GLU A 141 -9.53 -5.40 2.92
C GLU A 141 -8.19 -5.07 3.58
N ARG A 142 -8.09 -5.32 4.89
CA ARG A 142 -6.82 -5.28 5.63
C ARG A 142 -6.02 -6.57 5.38
N SER A 143 -5.75 -6.91 4.11
CA SER A 143 -4.92 -8.05 3.71
C SER A 143 -3.75 -7.63 2.81
N TRP A 144 -2.55 -8.13 3.10
CA TRP A 144 -1.30 -7.68 2.47
C TRP A 144 -0.91 -8.38 1.16
N SER A 145 -1.62 -9.43 0.77
CA SER A 145 -1.47 -10.07 -0.54
C SER A 145 -2.50 -9.51 -1.50
N ARG A 146 -2.10 -9.11 -2.71
CA ARG A 146 -3.07 -8.90 -3.78
C ARG A 146 -3.89 -10.17 -3.95
N ARG A 147 -5.20 -10.01 -4.13
CA ARG A 147 -6.03 -11.07 -4.71
C ARG A 147 -5.30 -11.53 -5.97
N SER A 148 -4.82 -12.77 -5.98
CA SER A 148 -4.54 -13.37 -7.26
C SER A 148 -5.88 -13.40 -8.00
N ASP A 149 -5.94 -12.91 -9.24
CA ASP A 149 -7.13 -12.99 -10.11
C ASP A 149 -7.62 -14.45 -10.32
N TYR A 150 -6.97 -15.44 -9.71
CA TYR A 150 -7.56 -16.72 -9.36
C TYR A 150 -8.58 -16.57 -8.23
N GLY A 151 -9.64 -15.81 -8.49
CA GLY A 151 -10.92 -16.02 -7.84
C GLY A 151 -11.49 -17.37 -8.30
N SER A 152 -10.87 -18.49 -7.93
CA SER A 152 -11.63 -19.72 -7.81
C SER A 152 -12.46 -19.57 -6.56
N SER A 153 -13.77 -19.41 -6.72
CA SER A 153 -14.71 -19.76 -5.64
C SER A 153 -14.25 -21.09 -5.05
N VAL A 154 -14.06 -21.16 -3.73
CA VAL A 154 -13.80 -22.44 -3.04
C VAL A 154 -14.77 -23.45 -3.61
N SER A 155 -14.23 -24.49 -4.26
CA SER A 155 -15.08 -25.46 -4.93
C SER A 155 -15.97 -26.13 -3.89
N ALA A 156 -17.15 -26.60 -4.30
CA ALA A 156 -18.06 -27.27 -3.37
C ALA A 156 -17.36 -28.44 -2.63
N ALA A 157 -16.46 -29.16 -3.31
CA ALA A 157 -15.68 -30.25 -2.73
C ALA A 157 -14.69 -29.78 -1.64
N GLU A 158 -14.00 -28.67 -1.86
CA GLU A 158 -13.09 -28.09 -0.87
C GLU A 158 -13.85 -27.55 0.34
N LEU A 159 -15.02 -26.90 0.12
CA LEU A 159 -15.86 -26.41 1.20
C LEU A 159 -16.35 -27.56 2.09
N ILE A 160 -16.77 -28.68 1.49
CA ILE A 160 -17.15 -29.90 2.22
C ILE A 160 -15.99 -30.38 3.10
N GLY A 161 -14.78 -30.51 2.52
CA GLY A 161 -13.60 -30.96 3.27
C GLY A 161 -13.21 -30.05 4.43
N LEU A 162 -13.37 -28.73 4.27
CA LEU A 162 -13.13 -27.76 5.35
C LEU A 162 -14.17 -27.89 6.46
N VAL A 163 -15.45 -27.96 6.12
CA VAL A 163 -16.54 -28.08 7.11
C VAL A 163 -16.41 -29.38 7.89
N ASP A 164 -16.00 -30.48 7.26
CA ASP A 164 -15.80 -31.76 7.96
C ASP A 164 -14.67 -31.71 9.01
N ASP A 165 -13.55 -31.04 8.71
CA ASP A 165 -12.46 -30.87 9.68
C ASP A 165 -12.89 -29.96 10.85
N GLU A 166 -13.60 -28.88 10.53
CA GLU A 166 -14.10 -27.91 11.50
C GLU A 166 -15.21 -28.51 12.38
N LEU A 167 -16.09 -29.34 11.82
CA LEU A 167 -17.17 -30.01 12.55
C LEU A 167 -16.63 -30.88 13.68
N ARG A 168 -15.52 -31.59 13.46
CA ARG A 168 -14.86 -32.37 14.52
C ARG A 168 -14.34 -31.47 15.63
N ALA A 169 -13.79 -30.31 15.29
CA ALA A 169 -13.34 -29.33 16.27
C ALA A 169 -14.52 -28.74 17.06
N ALA A 170 -15.61 -28.39 16.38
CA ALA A 170 -16.83 -27.88 16.99
C ALA A 170 -17.43 -28.88 18.00
N LEU A 171 -17.55 -30.15 17.61
CA LEU A 171 -18.04 -31.22 18.50
C LEU A 171 -17.10 -31.44 19.69
N SER A 172 -15.79 -31.32 19.49
CA SER A 172 -14.80 -31.40 20.58
C SER A 172 -14.96 -30.27 21.59
N VAL A 173 -15.18 -29.03 21.13
CA VAL A 173 -15.41 -27.86 22.00
C VAL A 173 -16.73 -28.01 22.76
N ARG A 174 -17.80 -28.48 22.11
CA ARG A 174 -19.10 -28.73 22.76
C ARG A 174 -19.02 -29.77 23.87
N ARG A 175 -18.20 -30.81 23.67
CA ARG A 175 -18.01 -31.90 24.65
C ARG A 175 -17.13 -31.48 25.82
N ASP A 176 -16.08 -30.71 25.53
CA ASP A 176 -15.08 -30.28 26.51
C ASP A 176 -14.70 -28.82 26.26
N PRO A 177 -15.54 -27.87 26.72
CA PRO A 177 -15.30 -26.45 26.53
C PRO A 177 -14.12 -26.03 27.39
N PHE A 178 -13.19 -25.31 26.78
CA PHE A 178 -12.01 -24.81 27.48
C PHE A 178 -12.45 -23.79 28.54
N SER A 179 -12.34 -24.15 29.82
CA SER A 179 -12.62 -23.25 30.93
C SER A 179 -11.32 -22.64 31.46
N GLU A 180 -10.92 -21.46 30.97
CA GLU A 180 -9.93 -20.67 31.70
C GLU A 180 -10.51 -20.24 33.07
N LEU A 181 -9.66 -20.11 34.09
CA LEU A 181 -9.97 -19.71 35.48
C LEU A 181 -10.45 -18.24 35.58
N GLY A 182 -11.39 -17.83 34.73
CA GLY A 182 -12.21 -16.63 34.92
C GLY A 182 -13.30 -16.90 35.96
N PRO A 183 -13.90 -15.84 36.54
CA PRO A 183 -14.99 -16.01 37.52
C PRO A 183 -16.07 -16.88 36.89
N ARG A 184 -16.41 -18.00 37.57
CA ARG A 184 -17.46 -18.94 37.15
C ARG A 184 -18.58 -18.15 36.52
N SER A 185 -18.75 -18.33 35.20
CA SER A 185 -19.79 -17.73 34.39
C SER A 185 -21.07 -17.67 35.23
N ARG A 186 -21.59 -16.45 35.44
CA ARG A 186 -22.89 -16.22 36.10
C ARG A 186 -23.85 -17.29 35.57
N HIS A 187 -24.55 -18.00 36.45
CA HIS A 187 -25.24 -19.29 36.24
C HIS A 187 -26.26 -19.39 35.06
N ARG A 188 -26.33 -18.40 34.16
CA ARG A 188 -27.27 -18.29 33.04
C ARG A 188 -26.69 -17.65 31.77
N LEU A 189 -25.38 -17.38 31.68
CA LEU A 189 -24.76 -16.86 30.45
C LEU A 189 -24.03 -18.00 29.72
N PRO A 190 -24.20 -18.15 28.38
CA PRO A 190 -23.49 -19.16 27.62
C PRO A 190 -21.98 -18.89 27.61
N LEU A 191 -21.19 -19.96 27.56
CA LEU A 191 -19.74 -19.88 27.42
C LEU A 191 -19.38 -19.26 26.06
N ALA A 192 -18.35 -18.42 26.03
CA ALA A 192 -17.93 -17.73 24.80
C ALA A 192 -17.44 -18.73 23.72
N GLU A 193 -16.87 -19.85 24.15
CA GLU A 193 -16.42 -20.96 23.32
C GLU A 193 -17.60 -21.66 22.65
N ASN A 194 -18.70 -21.85 23.38
CA ASN A 194 -19.93 -22.41 22.82
C ASN A 194 -20.62 -21.42 21.88
N ALA A 195 -20.60 -20.13 22.23
CA ALA A 195 -21.08 -19.08 21.34
C ALA A 195 -20.34 -19.08 20.01
N ILE A 196 -19.01 -19.25 20.00
CA ILE A 196 -18.23 -19.39 18.76
C ILE A 196 -18.73 -20.56 17.91
N VAL A 197 -19.03 -21.72 18.52
CA VAL A 197 -19.56 -22.88 17.79
C VAL A 197 -20.89 -22.56 17.13
N SER A 198 -21.82 -21.91 17.84
CA SER A 198 -23.12 -21.49 17.30
C SER A 198 -22.97 -20.49 16.14
N HIS A 199 -22.14 -19.46 16.32
CA HIS A 199 -21.86 -18.47 15.29
C HIS A 199 -21.19 -19.10 14.05
N TRP A 200 -20.28 -20.06 14.25
CA TRP A 200 -19.57 -20.77 13.19
C TRP A 200 -20.54 -21.62 12.38
N ALA A 201 -21.41 -22.37 13.06
CA ALA A 201 -22.41 -23.22 12.46
C ALA A 201 -23.38 -22.40 11.58
N MET A 202 -23.88 -21.26 12.10
CA MET A 202 -24.74 -20.35 11.34
C MET A 202 -24.05 -19.83 10.07
N ARG A 203 -22.77 -19.44 10.17
CA ARG A 203 -22.03 -18.90 9.04
C ARG A 203 -21.72 -19.96 7.97
N ARG A 204 -21.27 -21.15 8.37
CA ARG A 204 -21.01 -22.26 7.43
C ARG A 204 -22.30 -22.77 6.78
N GLN A 205 -23.44 -22.77 7.47
CA GLN A 205 -24.74 -23.06 6.84
C GLN A 205 -25.07 -22.13 5.68
N GLY A 206 -24.81 -20.82 5.83
CA GLY A 206 -24.98 -19.84 4.76
C GLY A 206 -24.09 -20.15 3.56
N GLN A 207 -22.82 -20.45 3.81
CA GLN A 207 -21.86 -20.79 2.75
C GLN A 207 -22.18 -22.11 2.03
N LEU A 208 -22.61 -23.14 2.76
CA LEU A 208 -23.07 -24.42 2.17
C LEU A 208 -24.33 -24.22 1.32
N LYS A 209 -25.24 -23.33 1.75
CA LYS A 209 -26.44 -22.98 0.98
C LYS A 209 -26.07 -22.31 -0.34
N ASP A 210 -25.15 -21.35 -0.33
CA ASP A 210 -24.66 -20.67 -1.53
C ASP A 210 -24.02 -21.66 -2.51
N ALA A 211 -23.08 -22.49 -2.01
CA ALA A 211 -22.41 -23.52 -2.82
C ALA A 211 -23.41 -24.54 -3.39
N GLY A 212 -24.41 -24.92 -2.61
CA GLY A 212 -25.48 -25.82 -3.06
C GLY A 212 -26.30 -25.22 -4.20
N GLY A 213 -26.57 -23.91 -4.18
CA GLY A 213 -27.23 -23.21 -5.29
C GLY A 213 -26.44 -23.26 -6.60
N VAL A 214 -25.11 -23.11 -6.51
CA VAL A 214 -24.20 -23.19 -7.67
C VAL A 214 -24.15 -24.62 -8.22
N VAL A 215 -23.99 -25.63 -7.36
CA VAL A 215 -23.96 -27.04 -7.76
C VAL A 215 -25.28 -27.45 -8.41
N ARG A 216 -26.42 -27.02 -7.85
CA ARG A 216 -27.75 -27.31 -8.44
C ARG A 216 -27.91 -26.70 -9.83
N SER A 217 -27.50 -25.44 -9.99
CA SER A 217 -27.57 -24.76 -11.29
C SER A 217 -26.69 -25.46 -12.35
N ALA A 218 -25.49 -25.90 -11.95
CA ALA A 218 -24.60 -26.67 -12.82
C ALA A 218 -25.19 -28.04 -13.19
N LEU A 219 -25.82 -28.72 -12.22
CA LEU A 219 -26.47 -30.01 -12.39
C LEU A 219 -27.70 -29.92 -13.32
N GLU A 220 -28.52 -28.86 -13.20
CA GLU A 220 -29.63 -28.58 -14.13
C GLU A 220 -29.13 -28.32 -15.56
N ALA A 221 -28.05 -27.56 -15.71
CA ALA A 221 -27.42 -27.32 -17.00
C ALA A 221 -26.87 -28.61 -17.63
N MET A 222 -26.27 -29.49 -16.83
CA MET A 222 -25.75 -30.79 -17.31
C MET A 222 -26.87 -31.77 -17.65
N ARG A 223 -27.95 -31.84 -16.86
CA ARG A 223 -29.15 -32.62 -17.19
C ARG A 223 -29.80 -32.16 -18.49
N SER A 224 -29.87 -30.85 -18.70
CA SER A 224 -30.38 -30.27 -19.95
C SER A 224 -29.51 -30.61 -21.17
N LYS A 225 -28.19 -30.70 -20.99
CA LYS A 225 -27.25 -31.16 -22.02
C LYS A 225 -27.36 -32.65 -22.30
N ALA A 226 -27.59 -33.48 -21.28
CA ALA A 226 -27.77 -34.93 -21.41
C ALA A 226 -29.02 -35.31 -22.23
N GLY A 227 -30.06 -34.46 -22.22
CA GLY A 227 -31.26 -34.63 -23.04
C GLY A 227 -31.08 -34.34 -24.55
N ARG A 228 -29.91 -33.85 -24.97
CA ARG A 228 -29.59 -33.60 -26.39
C ARG A 228 -28.80 -34.79 -26.92
N ASN A 229 -29.35 -35.52 -27.90
CA ASN A 229 -28.73 -36.69 -28.53
C ASN A 229 -27.25 -36.43 -28.87
N SER A 230 -26.35 -36.99 -28.05
CA SER A 230 -24.91 -36.80 -28.13
C SER A 230 -24.23 -38.14 -28.43
N PRO A 231 -23.05 -38.16 -29.08
CA PRO A 231 -22.29 -39.39 -29.31
C PRO A 231 -21.98 -40.13 -28.00
N GLU A 232 -21.98 -41.47 -28.03
CA GLU A 232 -21.96 -42.35 -26.84
C GLU A 232 -20.84 -42.04 -25.82
N GLN A 233 -19.62 -41.74 -26.30
CA GLN A 233 -18.50 -41.39 -25.43
C GLN A 233 -18.69 -40.05 -24.71
N ARG A 234 -19.36 -39.09 -25.35
CA ARG A 234 -19.69 -37.78 -24.77
C ARG A 234 -20.82 -37.93 -23.76
N GLN A 235 -21.78 -38.81 -24.04
CA GLN A 235 -22.89 -39.13 -23.14
C GLN A 235 -22.37 -39.72 -21.82
N LYS A 236 -21.45 -40.69 -21.87
CA LYS A 236 -20.82 -41.28 -20.67
C LYS A 236 -20.09 -40.26 -19.79
N ARG A 237 -19.44 -39.25 -20.40
CA ARG A 237 -18.80 -38.15 -19.66
C ARG A 237 -19.82 -37.26 -18.96
N ILE A 238 -20.88 -36.88 -19.68
CA ILE A 238 -21.97 -36.06 -19.12
C ILE A 238 -22.65 -36.78 -17.95
N GLU A 239 -22.89 -38.09 -18.06
CA GLU A 239 -23.45 -38.92 -16.99
C GLU A 239 -22.51 -39.01 -15.77
N GLY A 240 -21.20 -39.12 -15.99
CA GLY A 240 -20.19 -39.08 -14.94
C GLY A 240 -20.18 -37.75 -14.17
N ASP A 241 -20.21 -36.63 -14.90
CA ASP A 241 -20.26 -35.29 -14.30
C ASP A 241 -21.57 -35.06 -13.51
N ILE A 242 -22.70 -35.57 -14.01
CA ILE A 242 -23.99 -35.54 -13.28
C ILE A 242 -23.89 -36.32 -11.97
N GLY A 243 -23.28 -37.51 -11.99
CA GLY A 243 -23.07 -38.32 -10.78
C GLY A 243 -22.23 -37.60 -9.72
N GLN A 244 -21.14 -36.95 -10.15
CA GLN A 244 -20.29 -36.17 -9.25
C GLN A 244 -21.04 -34.96 -8.64
N LEU A 245 -21.73 -34.18 -9.47
CA LEU A 245 -22.49 -33.02 -8.99
C LEU A 245 -23.64 -33.42 -8.05
N ALA A 246 -24.32 -34.53 -8.32
CA ALA A 246 -25.38 -35.04 -7.46
C ALA A 246 -24.85 -35.49 -6.09
N SER A 247 -23.67 -36.14 -6.07
CA SER A 247 -22.98 -36.50 -4.82
C SER A 247 -22.61 -35.27 -4.00
N LEU A 248 -22.11 -34.21 -4.66
CA LEU A 248 -21.77 -32.96 -3.99
C LEU A 248 -23.02 -32.27 -3.42
N GLU A 249 -24.13 -32.22 -4.17
CA GLU A 249 -25.39 -31.64 -3.67
C GLU A 249 -25.92 -32.37 -2.43
N HIS A 250 -25.82 -33.70 -2.41
CA HIS A 250 -26.23 -34.51 -1.26
C HIS A 250 -25.36 -34.20 -0.03
N GLN A 251 -24.04 -34.22 -0.17
CA GLN A 251 -23.10 -33.92 0.92
C GLN A 251 -23.27 -32.51 1.49
N LEU A 252 -23.48 -31.50 0.64
CA LEU A 252 -23.76 -30.13 1.07
C LEU A 252 -25.06 -30.05 1.89
N THR A 253 -26.08 -30.81 1.49
CA THR A 253 -27.37 -30.85 2.19
C THR A 253 -27.25 -31.51 3.56
N ASP A 254 -26.55 -32.64 3.63
CA ASP A 254 -26.31 -33.38 4.87
C ASP A 254 -25.51 -32.56 5.87
N LEU A 255 -24.41 -31.93 5.43
CA LEU A 255 -23.62 -31.03 6.27
C LEU A 255 -24.45 -29.87 6.79
N ARG A 256 -25.28 -29.26 5.94
CA ARG A 256 -26.16 -28.17 6.36
C ARG A 256 -27.15 -28.62 7.44
N ALA A 257 -27.71 -29.83 7.30
CA ALA A 257 -28.60 -30.40 8.31
C ALA A 257 -27.86 -30.66 9.62
N MET A 258 -26.64 -31.21 9.58
CA MET A 258 -25.83 -31.43 10.79
C MET A 258 -25.47 -30.13 11.50
N LEU A 259 -25.09 -29.08 10.77
CA LEU A 259 -24.78 -27.79 11.35
C LEU A 259 -26.00 -27.11 11.98
N ALA A 260 -27.21 -27.39 11.51
CA ALA A 260 -28.44 -26.83 12.10
C ALA A 260 -28.63 -27.25 13.55
N TYR A 261 -28.21 -28.46 13.92
CA TYR A 261 -28.29 -28.95 15.31
C TYR A 261 -27.27 -28.33 16.25
N LEU A 262 -26.26 -27.61 15.74
CA LEU A 262 -25.22 -26.99 16.55
C LEU A 262 -25.48 -25.52 16.90
N GLY A 263 -26.52 -24.91 16.33
CA GLY A 263 -26.90 -23.53 16.63
C GLY A 263 -27.82 -23.44 17.85
N ASP A 264 -27.51 -22.53 18.76
CA ASP A 264 -28.36 -22.17 19.90
C ASP A 264 -28.65 -20.66 19.89
N ASP A 265 -29.93 -20.29 19.96
CA ASP A 265 -30.37 -18.89 19.84
C ASP A 265 -29.87 -17.99 21.00
N ALA A 266 -29.74 -18.54 22.22
CA ALA A 266 -29.21 -17.79 23.36
C ALA A 266 -27.70 -17.53 23.21
N GLU A 267 -26.99 -18.45 22.57
CA GLU A 267 -25.57 -18.32 22.26
C GLU A 267 -25.31 -17.32 21.12
N LEU A 268 -26.17 -17.30 20.10
CA LEU A 268 -26.10 -16.32 19.00
C LEU A 268 -26.32 -14.87 19.47
N ALA A 269 -27.05 -14.67 20.57
CA ALA A 269 -27.21 -13.36 21.19
C ALA A 269 -25.95 -12.86 21.93
N THR A 270 -24.93 -13.70 22.09
CA THR A 270 -23.69 -13.35 22.77
C THR A 270 -22.68 -12.78 21.78
N PHE A 271 -22.22 -11.55 22.03
CA PHE A 271 -21.18 -10.91 21.23
C PHE A 271 -19.84 -11.62 21.44
N VAL A 272 -19.37 -12.30 20.39
CA VAL A 272 -18.04 -12.91 20.36
C VAL A 272 -17.06 -11.93 19.72
N TYR A 273 -16.07 -11.50 20.49
CA TYR A 273 -14.93 -10.76 19.94
C TYR A 273 -13.74 -11.72 19.79
N PRO A 274 -13.22 -11.98 18.58
CA PRO A 274 -12.07 -12.85 18.36
C PRO A 274 -10.79 -12.18 18.91
N SER A 275 -10.62 -12.24 20.23
CA SER A 275 -9.42 -11.80 20.94
C SER A 275 -8.28 -12.81 20.79
N PRO A 276 -7.02 -12.41 21.07
CA PRO A 276 -5.87 -13.32 21.07
C PRO A 276 -6.02 -14.56 21.97
N LEU A 277 -6.93 -14.53 22.95
CA LEU A 277 -7.22 -15.68 23.81
C LEU A 277 -7.83 -16.85 23.03
N PHE A 278 -8.69 -16.58 22.03
CA PHE A 278 -9.29 -17.61 21.18
C PHE A 278 -8.29 -18.27 20.22
N GLN A 279 -7.10 -17.69 20.08
CA GLN A 279 -6.03 -18.24 19.24
C GLN A 279 -5.14 -19.25 19.99
N ARG A 280 -5.28 -19.36 21.33
CA ARG A 280 -4.49 -20.30 22.14
C ARG A 280 -4.92 -21.76 21.94
N ASP A 281 -6.23 -22.01 21.84
CA ASP A 281 -6.75 -23.35 21.53
C ASP A 281 -6.77 -23.61 20.02
N HIS A 282 -6.11 -24.68 19.59
CA HIS A 282 -6.09 -25.10 18.19
C HIS A 282 -7.48 -25.44 17.62
N ARG A 283 -8.43 -25.89 18.46
CA ARG A 283 -9.80 -26.22 18.05
C ARG A 283 -10.58 -24.96 17.72
N LEU A 284 -10.49 -23.95 18.58
CA LEU A 284 -11.15 -22.65 18.36
C LEU A 284 -10.54 -21.92 17.16
N ARG A 285 -9.21 -22.00 16.98
CA ARG A 285 -8.54 -21.52 15.76
C ARG A 285 -9.14 -22.12 14.49
N LYS A 286 -9.42 -23.43 14.46
CA LYS A 286 -10.07 -24.05 13.29
C LYS A 286 -11.46 -23.48 13.01
N LEU A 287 -12.22 -23.09 14.03
CA LEU A 287 -13.56 -22.52 13.85
C LEU A 287 -13.53 -21.06 13.39
N LEU A 288 -12.45 -20.34 13.69
CA LEU A 288 -12.28 -18.96 13.23
C LEU A 288 -12.26 -18.85 11.69
N ARG A 289 -11.94 -19.96 10.99
CA ARG A 289 -12.02 -20.18 9.52
C ARG A 289 -13.29 -19.73 8.84
N ALA A 290 -14.42 -19.85 9.54
CA ALA A 290 -15.69 -19.44 8.96
C ALA A 290 -15.88 -17.92 8.94
N PHE A 291 -15.25 -17.20 9.87
CA PHE A 291 -15.45 -15.76 10.11
C PHE A 291 -14.41 -14.90 9.42
N ALA A 292 -13.22 -15.46 9.29
CA ALA A 292 -12.30 -15.20 8.22
C ALA A 292 -13.02 -14.80 6.90
N PRO A 293 -12.68 -13.66 6.26
CA PRO A 293 -13.02 -13.42 4.86
C PRO A 293 -12.68 -14.65 4.01
N ARG A 294 -13.41 -14.93 2.92
CA ARG A 294 -13.38 -16.19 2.16
C ARG A 294 -12.00 -16.60 1.57
N VAL A 295 -10.94 -15.83 1.82
CA VAL A 295 -9.54 -16.13 1.44
C VAL A 295 -8.61 -16.25 2.66
N SER A 296 -9.05 -15.91 3.88
CA SER A 296 -8.28 -16.22 5.08
C SER A 296 -8.70 -17.59 5.60
N GLU A 297 -7.93 -18.62 5.30
CA GLU A 297 -7.44 -19.64 6.24
C GLU A 297 -7.16 -20.94 5.49
N SER A 298 -5.95 -21.48 5.53
CA SER A 298 -4.82 -21.15 6.37
C SER A 298 -3.93 -20.08 5.76
N LEU A 299 -3.78 -18.94 6.43
CA LEU A 299 -2.47 -18.32 6.40
C LEU A 299 -1.52 -19.37 6.97
N SER A 300 -0.58 -19.88 6.17
CA SER A 300 0.58 -20.60 6.68
C SER A 300 1.19 -19.79 7.85
N GLU A 301 1.89 -20.39 8.81
CA GLU A 301 2.63 -19.61 9.83
C GLU A 301 3.48 -18.49 9.19
N VAL A 302 3.94 -18.72 7.95
CA VAL A 302 4.64 -17.74 7.10
C VAL A 302 3.71 -16.62 6.61
N GLU A 303 2.46 -16.89 6.27
CA GLU A 303 1.49 -15.89 5.81
C GLU A 303 0.82 -15.14 6.99
N SER A 304 0.70 -15.78 8.16
CA SER A 304 0.33 -15.12 9.41
C SER A 304 1.47 -14.20 9.85
N ALA A 305 2.73 -14.60 9.64
CA ALA A 305 3.85 -13.68 9.75
C ALA A 305 3.76 -12.53 8.71
N ARG A 306 3.31 -12.80 7.47
CA ARG A 306 3.03 -11.75 6.46
C ARG A 306 1.92 -10.79 6.87
N SER A 307 0.98 -11.21 7.73
CA SER A 307 -0.09 -10.34 8.25
C SER A 307 0.40 -9.16 9.12
N HIS A 308 1.69 -9.14 9.46
CA HIS A 308 2.33 -8.12 10.27
C HIS A 308 3.19 -7.10 9.47
N TYR A 309 3.23 -7.16 8.12
CA TYR A 309 4.17 -6.36 7.32
C TYR A 309 3.50 -5.44 6.29
N PRO A 310 4.01 -4.21 6.08
CA PRO A 310 3.31 -3.08 5.44
C PRO A 310 3.08 -3.25 3.92
N PRO A 311 2.17 -2.49 3.26
CA PRO A 311 1.45 -2.91 2.04
C PRO A 311 2.25 -2.81 0.75
N VAL A 312 1.78 -3.55 -0.27
CA VAL A 312 2.20 -3.42 -1.69
C VAL A 312 1.98 -2.00 -2.24
N TYR A 313 1.19 -1.16 -1.55
CA TYR A 313 0.89 0.24 -1.88
C TYR A 313 1.45 1.24 -0.86
N LEU A 314 2.48 0.88 -0.10
CA LEU A 314 2.99 1.76 0.96
C LEU A 314 3.46 3.12 0.44
N ASN A 315 3.95 3.20 -0.81
CA ASN A 315 4.30 4.46 -1.43
C ASN A 315 3.07 5.36 -1.62
N ASN A 316 2.00 4.85 -2.23
CA ASN A 316 0.76 5.60 -2.40
C ASN A 316 0.13 5.98 -1.05
N LEU A 317 0.22 5.09 -0.05
CA LEU A 317 -0.23 5.38 1.31
C LEU A 317 0.59 6.53 1.92
N TRP A 318 1.91 6.53 1.71
CA TRP A 318 2.82 7.60 2.13
C TRP A 318 2.52 8.92 1.44
N GLU A 319 2.25 8.89 0.14
CA GLU A 319 1.90 10.05 -0.68
C GLU A 319 0.55 10.64 -0.22
N LEU A 320 -0.49 9.82 -0.08
CA LEU A 320 -1.79 10.29 0.41
C LEU A 320 -1.70 10.81 1.86
N TRP A 321 -1.01 10.08 2.74
CA TRP A 321 -0.79 10.51 4.11
C TRP A 321 0.00 11.83 4.18
N GLY A 322 0.95 12.04 3.26
CA GLY A 322 1.68 13.30 3.11
C GLY A 322 0.76 14.49 2.87
N ALA A 323 -0.25 14.34 2.01
CA ALA A 323 -1.27 15.39 1.80
C ALA A 323 -2.08 15.68 3.08
N ILE A 324 -2.48 14.65 3.80
CA ILE A 324 -3.21 14.80 5.07
C ILE A 324 -2.34 15.47 6.13
N TRP A 325 -1.06 15.11 6.20
CA TRP A 325 -0.10 15.76 7.08
C TRP A 325 0.02 17.26 6.75
N LEU A 326 0.14 17.63 5.48
CA LEU A 326 0.15 19.04 5.04
C LEU A 326 -1.14 19.77 5.47
N ALA A 327 -2.30 19.16 5.26
CA ALA A 327 -3.59 19.72 5.68
C ALA A 327 -3.66 19.91 7.21
N LYS A 328 -3.17 18.94 8.00
CA LYS A 328 -3.07 19.06 9.46
C LYS A 328 -2.12 20.19 9.87
N GLN A 329 -0.98 20.36 9.21
CA GLN A 329 -0.07 21.49 9.48
C GLN A 329 -0.74 22.83 9.19
N LEU A 330 -1.51 22.95 8.10
CA LEU A 330 -2.30 24.15 7.82
C LEU A 330 -3.35 24.39 8.92
N ARG A 331 -4.00 23.35 9.45
CA ARG A 331 -4.92 23.49 10.60
C ARG A 331 -4.21 23.98 11.86
N LEU A 332 -3.00 23.50 12.14
CA LEU A 332 -2.18 23.98 13.25
C LEU A 332 -1.82 25.47 13.09
N LEU A 333 -1.73 25.96 11.85
CA LEU A 333 -1.57 27.38 11.54
C LEU A 333 -2.90 28.17 11.59
N GLY A 334 -4.01 27.56 12.00
CA GLY A 334 -5.32 28.20 12.18
C GLY A 334 -6.21 28.20 10.94
N PHE A 335 -5.89 27.44 9.90
CA PHE A 335 -6.76 27.30 8.73
C PHE A 335 -7.91 26.35 8.99
N GLN A 336 -9.08 26.67 8.44
CA GLN A 336 -10.29 25.85 8.52
C GLN A 336 -10.71 25.41 7.12
N GLY A 337 -11.10 24.14 6.98
CA GLY A 337 -11.48 23.56 5.68
C GLY A 337 -11.64 22.05 5.75
N VAL A 338 -12.39 21.52 4.80
CA VAL A 338 -12.69 20.09 4.68
C VAL A 338 -12.10 19.56 3.38
N ALA A 339 -11.74 18.28 3.36
CA ALA A 339 -11.40 17.58 2.14
C ALA A 339 -12.62 17.54 1.20
N SER A 340 -12.37 17.74 -0.08
CA SER A 340 -13.30 17.47 -1.17
C SER A 340 -12.74 16.28 -1.96
N THR A 341 -13.57 15.27 -2.12
CA THR A 341 -13.22 14.03 -2.82
C THR A 341 -14.34 13.69 -3.79
N ASP A 342 -13.98 13.22 -4.97
CA ASP A 342 -14.95 12.56 -5.83
C ASP A 342 -15.16 11.15 -5.29
N VAL A 343 -16.42 10.77 -5.02
CA VAL A 343 -16.77 9.51 -4.33
C VAL A 343 -16.25 8.29 -5.10
N ALA A 344 -16.03 8.43 -6.41
CA ALA A 344 -15.50 7.38 -7.27
C ALA A 344 -13.97 7.23 -7.23
N ASP A 345 -13.20 8.22 -6.71
CA ASP A 345 -11.74 8.28 -6.90
C ASP A 345 -10.94 8.83 -5.70
N ILE A 346 -11.46 8.61 -4.49
CA ILE A 346 -10.91 9.14 -3.21
C ILE A 346 -9.43 8.79 -3.02
N VAL A 347 -8.97 7.66 -3.55
CA VAL A 347 -7.59 7.17 -3.39
C VAL A 347 -6.63 7.77 -4.41
N ARG A 348 -7.14 8.27 -5.54
CA ARG A 348 -6.30 8.76 -6.64
C ARG A 348 -6.18 10.26 -6.68
N SER A 349 -7.14 11.02 -6.15
CA SER A 349 -6.97 12.45 -6.00
C SER A 349 -7.89 13.02 -4.92
N CYS A 350 -7.37 13.99 -4.17
CA CYS A 350 -8.09 14.69 -3.11
C CYS A 350 -7.72 16.16 -3.14
N SER A 351 -8.65 17.04 -2.77
CA SER A 351 -8.36 18.47 -2.66
C SER A 351 -8.87 19.04 -1.34
N TRP A 352 -8.06 19.83 -0.66
CA TRP A 352 -8.46 20.59 0.52
C TRP A 352 -8.52 22.05 0.17
N ARG A 353 -9.66 22.69 0.43
CA ARG A 353 -9.79 24.14 0.37
C ARG A 353 -9.90 24.66 1.78
N MET A 354 -8.89 25.42 2.20
CA MET A 354 -8.75 25.89 3.58
C MET A 354 -8.65 27.42 3.61
N THR A 355 -9.34 28.03 4.56
CA THR A 355 -9.44 29.49 4.69
C THR A 355 -9.02 29.96 6.07
N ARG A 356 -8.34 31.10 6.14
CA ARG A 356 -8.00 31.81 7.36
C ARG A 356 -7.99 33.31 7.07
N GLY A 357 -9.01 34.03 7.54
CA GLY A 357 -9.18 35.44 7.23
C GLY A 357 -9.31 35.67 5.71
N ASP A 358 -8.42 36.49 5.14
CA ASP A 358 -8.33 36.80 3.72
C ASP A 358 -7.39 35.86 2.92
N ILE A 359 -6.85 34.82 3.58
CA ILE A 359 -5.96 33.85 2.96
C ILE A 359 -6.74 32.58 2.64
N VAL A 360 -6.65 32.14 1.39
CA VAL A 360 -7.18 30.86 0.91
C VAL A 360 -6.01 29.99 0.46
N VAL A 361 -5.91 28.78 1.00
CA VAL A 361 -4.96 27.76 0.58
C VAL A 361 -5.75 26.59 0.02
N GLU A 362 -5.48 26.24 -1.23
CA GLU A 362 -6.00 25.03 -1.87
C GLU A 362 -4.84 24.04 -2.04
N LEU A 363 -4.93 22.87 -1.42
CA LEU A 363 -3.99 21.76 -1.55
C LEU A 363 -4.62 20.69 -2.43
N ASP A 364 -3.95 20.35 -3.53
CA ASP A 364 -4.36 19.32 -4.47
C ASP A 364 -3.35 18.15 -4.42
N TYR A 365 -3.83 16.95 -4.11
CA TYR A 365 -3.09 15.68 -4.16
C TYR A 365 -3.33 15.00 -5.50
N GLU A 366 -2.24 14.54 -6.14
CA GLU A 366 -2.22 13.99 -7.51
C GLU A 366 -2.90 14.93 -8.52
N PRO A 367 -2.45 16.20 -8.62
CA PRO A 367 -2.93 17.12 -9.63
C PRO A 367 -2.56 16.59 -11.02
N THR A 368 -3.55 16.48 -11.90
CA THR A 368 -3.36 16.08 -13.29
C THR A 368 -3.27 17.32 -14.19
N PRO A 369 -2.06 17.87 -14.45
CA PRO A 369 -1.93 19.04 -15.31
C PRO A 369 -2.29 18.71 -16.75
N THR A 370 -2.90 19.68 -17.43
CA THR A 370 -3.11 19.60 -18.88
C THR A 370 -1.79 19.95 -19.57
N PHE A 371 -1.30 19.06 -20.42
CA PHE A 371 -0.05 19.31 -21.15
C PHE A 371 -0.28 20.28 -22.31
N VAL A 372 0.72 21.11 -22.60
CA VAL A 372 0.71 21.97 -23.79
C VAL A 372 0.75 21.10 -25.04
N ASP A 373 -0.22 21.29 -25.91
CA ASP A 373 -0.29 20.66 -27.22
C ASP A 373 0.71 21.33 -28.16
N HIS A 374 1.93 20.78 -28.20
CA HIS A 374 3.01 21.29 -29.04
C HIS A 374 2.71 21.14 -30.55
N GLU A 375 1.73 20.34 -30.96
CA GLU A 375 1.33 20.22 -32.37
C GLU A 375 0.49 21.44 -32.81
N ARG A 376 -0.30 21.99 -31.90
CA ARG A 376 -1.13 23.19 -32.16
C ARG A 376 -0.44 24.50 -31.80
N LEU A 377 0.62 24.43 -30.99
CA LEU A 377 1.37 25.57 -30.53
C LEU A 377 2.13 26.22 -31.70
N PRO A 378 1.93 27.52 -32.00
CA PRO A 378 2.66 28.21 -33.06
C PRO A 378 4.18 28.15 -32.84
N PRO A 379 4.99 28.15 -33.92
CA PRO A 379 6.44 28.23 -33.82
C PRO A 379 6.89 29.42 -32.97
N ALA A 380 7.99 29.25 -32.23
CA ALA A 380 8.46 30.26 -31.27
C ALA A 380 8.69 31.67 -31.87
N HIS A 381 8.99 31.76 -33.16
CA HIS A 381 9.21 33.03 -33.87
C HIS A 381 7.92 33.74 -34.32
N GLU A 382 6.79 33.03 -34.38
CA GLU A 382 5.47 33.58 -34.72
C GLU A 382 4.60 33.83 -33.47
N ARG A 383 5.07 33.35 -32.31
CA ARG A 383 4.30 33.34 -31.06
C ARG A 383 4.44 34.67 -30.33
N GLN A 384 3.30 35.32 -30.04
CA GLN A 384 3.26 36.56 -29.27
C GLN A 384 3.18 36.34 -27.75
N LEU A 385 2.74 35.15 -27.32
CA LEU A 385 2.61 34.75 -25.92
C LEU A 385 3.56 33.58 -25.62
N PRO A 386 4.09 33.43 -24.40
CA PRO A 386 4.81 32.21 -24.05
C PRO A 386 3.88 30.99 -24.04
N ALA A 387 4.49 29.79 -24.03
CA ALA A 387 3.76 28.54 -24.32
C ALA A 387 2.59 28.25 -23.37
N LEU A 388 2.76 28.52 -22.06
CA LEU A 388 1.71 28.26 -21.07
C LEU A 388 0.56 29.25 -21.20
N GLU A 389 0.86 30.52 -21.45
CA GLU A 389 -0.11 31.59 -21.61
C GLU A 389 -0.94 31.36 -22.88
N TRP A 390 -0.29 30.95 -23.98
CA TRP A 390 -1.00 30.52 -25.18
C TRP A 390 -1.93 29.33 -24.89
N ALA A 391 -1.43 28.31 -24.17
CA ALA A 391 -2.22 27.13 -23.85
C ALA A 391 -3.41 27.46 -22.92
N ALA A 392 -3.25 28.39 -21.98
CA ALA A 392 -4.32 28.83 -21.10
C ALA A 392 -5.51 29.44 -21.86
N ASP A 393 -5.23 30.16 -22.95
CA ASP A 393 -6.25 30.81 -23.77
C ASP A 393 -6.87 29.89 -24.83
N ASN A 394 -6.14 28.85 -25.27
CA ASN A 394 -6.49 28.05 -26.44
C ASN A 394 -6.82 26.57 -26.15
N GLN A 395 -6.58 26.08 -24.93
CA GLN A 395 -6.88 24.70 -24.53
C GLN A 395 -8.00 24.63 -23.49
N LYS A 396 -8.75 23.52 -23.50
CA LYS A 396 -9.77 23.25 -22.48
C LYS A 396 -9.08 22.81 -21.19
N LEU A 397 -9.31 23.56 -20.12
CA LEU A 397 -8.80 23.25 -18.78
C LEU A 397 -9.91 22.78 -17.85
N ASP A 398 -9.54 22.02 -16.83
CA ASP A 398 -10.41 21.71 -15.69
C ASP A 398 -10.66 23.02 -14.90
N PRO A 399 -11.92 23.48 -14.75
CA PRO A 399 -12.24 24.67 -13.99
C PRO A 399 -11.83 24.62 -12.51
N HIS A 400 -11.75 23.43 -11.92
CA HIS A 400 -11.41 23.23 -10.51
C HIS A 400 -9.91 23.04 -10.29
N ARG A 401 -9.21 22.49 -11.29
CA ARG A 401 -7.76 22.25 -11.29
C ARG A 401 -7.11 22.74 -12.61
N PRO A 402 -7.07 24.07 -12.85
CA PRO A 402 -6.60 24.62 -14.12
C PRO A 402 -5.06 24.68 -14.18
N PHE A 403 -4.42 23.51 -14.08
CA PHE A 403 -2.96 23.36 -14.13
C PHE A 403 -2.50 23.06 -15.56
N LEU A 404 -1.37 23.66 -15.94
CA LEU A 404 -0.74 23.49 -17.24
C LEU A 404 0.72 23.10 -17.06
N SER A 405 1.23 22.23 -17.94
CA SER A 405 2.67 21.96 -18.01
C SER A 405 3.18 21.88 -19.44
N ILE A 406 4.39 22.41 -19.65
CA ILE A 406 5.12 22.26 -20.92
C ILE A 406 5.80 20.90 -21.06
N ASP A 407 6.00 20.17 -19.95
CA ASP A 407 6.70 18.90 -19.90
C ASP A 407 5.70 17.75 -19.73
N PRO A 408 5.63 16.78 -20.68
CA PRO A 408 4.74 15.62 -20.58
C PRO A 408 5.07 14.68 -19.41
N HIS A 409 6.23 14.83 -18.78
CA HIS A 409 6.63 14.07 -17.59
C HIS A 409 6.35 14.81 -16.27
N CYS A 410 5.69 15.97 -16.32
CA CYS A 410 5.33 16.72 -15.13
C CYS A 410 4.12 16.09 -14.43
N ALA A 411 4.38 15.33 -13.36
CA ALA A 411 3.39 14.74 -12.49
C ALA A 411 3.82 14.93 -11.02
N PRO A 412 3.58 16.10 -10.42
CA PRO A 412 3.86 16.32 -9.01
C PRO A 412 2.80 15.66 -8.14
N ASP A 413 3.18 15.12 -6.99
CA ASP A 413 2.23 14.55 -6.03
C ASP A 413 1.36 15.63 -5.36
N TYR A 414 1.90 16.85 -5.18
CA TYR A 414 1.21 17.94 -4.50
C TYR A 414 1.32 19.27 -5.24
N VAL A 415 0.23 20.02 -5.24
CA VAL A 415 0.22 21.44 -5.62
C VAL A 415 -0.52 22.24 -4.54
N LEU A 416 0.08 23.33 -4.07
CA LEU A 416 -0.60 24.30 -3.21
C LEU A 416 -0.79 25.63 -3.94
N ARG A 417 -2.03 26.10 -3.96
CA ARG A 417 -2.42 27.42 -4.45
C ARG A 417 -2.69 28.30 -3.26
N VAL A 418 -1.94 29.39 -3.14
CA VAL A 418 -2.13 30.38 -2.08
C VAL A 418 -2.72 31.62 -2.73
N THR A 419 -3.91 32.02 -2.29
CA THR A 419 -4.54 33.28 -2.67
C THR A 419 -4.59 34.19 -1.44
N THR A 420 -4.05 35.39 -1.58
CA THR A 420 -4.09 36.45 -0.57
C THR A 420 -4.62 37.74 -1.19
N ARG A 421 -4.94 38.74 -0.37
CA ARG A 421 -5.25 40.08 -0.87
C ARG A 421 -4.12 40.73 -1.69
N PHE A 422 -2.89 40.26 -1.55
CA PHE A 422 -1.71 40.83 -2.21
C PHE A 422 -1.34 40.11 -3.51
N GLY A 423 -1.94 38.96 -3.78
CA GLY A 423 -1.62 38.16 -4.96
C GLY A 423 -1.78 36.67 -4.74
N LYS A 424 -1.42 35.93 -5.78
CA LYS A 424 -1.50 34.48 -5.86
C LYS A 424 -0.11 33.87 -6.00
N SER A 425 0.14 32.80 -5.27
CA SER A 425 1.40 32.04 -5.30
C SER A 425 1.12 30.55 -5.53
N LEU A 426 2.02 29.90 -6.26
CA LEU A 426 1.97 28.47 -6.52
C LEU A 426 3.19 27.78 -5.88
N ILE A 427 2.94 26.66 -5.19
CA ILE A 427 3.95 25.79 -4.58
C ILE A 427 3.75 24.39 -5.15
N VAL A 428 4.84 23.69 -5.44
CA VAL A 428 4.82 22.32 -5.95
C VAL A 428 5.60 21.40 -5.03
N GLY A 429 5.08 20.20 -4.83
CA GLY A 429 5.65 19.19 -3.97
C GLY A 429 5.63 17.81 -4.58
N ASP A 430 6.49 16.96 -4.06
CA ASP A 430 6.57 15.54 -4.41
C ASP A 430 6.86 14.71 -3.15
N ALA A 431 6.48 13.45 -3.10
CA ALA A 431 6.78 12.54 -2.00
C ALA A 431 7.61 11.35 -2.48
N CYS A 432 8.40 10.81 -1.57
CA CYS A 432 9.22 9.66 -1.86
C CYS A 432 9.45 8.84 -0.61
N LEU A 433 8.85 7.66 -0.56
CA LEU A 433 9.21 6.65 0.42
C LEU A 433 10.51 5.97 -0.05
N ALA A 434 11.66 6.43 0.42
CA ALA A 434 12.95 5.81 0.17
C ALA A 434 13.93 6.18 1.30
N SER A 435 14.97 5.37 1.50
CA SER A 435 16.05 5.74 2.42
C SER A 435 17.07 6.63 1.72
N PRO A 436 17.78 7.53 2.45
CA PRO A 436 18.90 8.28 1.87
C PRO A 436 19.98 7.35 1.29
N LYS A 437 20.17 6.16 1.90
CA LYS A 437 21.11 5.14 1.43
C LYS A 437 20.79 4.66 0.02
N HIS A 438 19.51 4.58 -0.35
CA HIS A 438 19.08 3.99 -1.62
C HIS A 438 18.65 5.05 -2.64
N HIS A 439 18.30 6.27 -2.21
CA HIS A 439 17.82 7.31 -3.12
C HIS A 439 18.93 7.81 -4.07
N GLY A 440 18.66 7.82 -5.38
CA GLY A 440 19.57 8.37 -6.40
C GLY A 440 20.84 7.54 -6.69
N LYS A 441 20.94 6.31 -6.16
CA LYS A 441 22.05 5.39 -6.47
C LYS A 441 21.87 4.70 -7.83
N GLY A 442 22.88 4.83 -8.70
CA GLY A 442 22.95 4.13 -9.99
C GLY A 442 22.18 4.82 -11.13
N THR A 443 21.69 6.04 -10.92
CA THR A 443 20.96 6.85 -11.90
C THR A 443 21.79 8.06 -12.33
N GLU A 444 21.45 8.64 -13.48
CA GLU A 444 21.90 10.01 -13.75
C GLU A 444 21.33 10.92 -12.66
N LYS A 445 22.11 11.90 -12.18
CA LYS A 445 21.71 12.76 -11.06
C LYS A 445 20.36 13.47 -11.28
N GLY A 446 19.89 13.57 -12.53
CA GLY A 446 18.60 14.17 -12.91
C GLY A 446 17.34 13.39 -12.48
N ASP A 447 17.46 12.15 -12.00
CA ASP A 447 16.31 11.32 -11.60
C ASP A 447 16.00 11.35 -10.08
N SER A 448 16.71 12.18 -9.31
CA SER A 448 16.38 12.39 -7.90
C SER A 448 15.11 13.24 -7.75
N LYS A 449 14.36 13.03 -6.66
CA LYS A 449 13.11 13.76 -6.41
C LYS A 449 13.31 15.28 -6.30
N PRO A 450 14.38 15.79 -5.65
CA PRO A 450 14.66 17.23 -5.67
C PRO A 450 14.83 17.81 -7.08
N HIS A 451 15.48 17.09 -8.00
CA HIS A 451 15.60 17.52 -9.40
C HIS A 451 14.27 17.44 -10.16
N ALA A 452 13.43 16.44 -9.87
CA ALA A 452 12.08 16.38 -10.43
C ALA A 452 11.23 17.59 -10.02
N VAL A 453 11.22 17.95 -8.72
CA VAL A 453 10.51 19.13 -8.22
C VAL A 453 11.06 20.43 -8.79
N GLU A 454 12.38 20.54 -8.93
CA GLU A 454 13.05 21.66 -9.60
C GLU A 454 12.53 21.84 -11.03
N ARG A 455 12.39 20.74 -11.79
CA ARG A 455 11.82 20.72 -13.13
C ARG A 455 10.35 21.08 -13.12
N TYR A 456 9.56 20.56 -12.19
CA TYR A 456 8.14 20.90 -12.05
C TYR A 456 7.96 22.40 -11.79
N ARG A 457 8.77 22.99 -10.92
CA ARG A 457 8.76 24.44 -10.62
C ARG A 457 8.96 25.31 -11.87
N ARG A 458 9.77 24.85 -12.84
CA ARG A 458 10.02 25.57 -14.10
C ARG A 458 8.93 25.36 -15.16
N THR A 459 8.26 24.22 -15.13
CA THR A 459 7.40 23.74 -16.24
C THR A 459 5.92 23.88 -15.95
N LEU A 460 5.52 23.88 -14.68
CA LEU A 460 4.14 23.96 -14.22
C LEU A 460 3.65 25.42 -14.10
N GLY A 461 2.38 25.65 -14.45
CA GLY A 461 1.67 26.90 -14.22
C GLY A 461 0.22 26.68 -13.81
N TRP A 462 -0.33 27.65 -13.08
CA TRP A 462 -1.73 27.69 -12.68
C TRP A 462 -2.46 28.80 -13.45
N ALA A 463 -3.42 28.45 -14.29
CA ALA A 463 -4.23 29.42 -15.00
C ALA A 463 -5.34 29.98 -14.09
N SER A 464 -5.36 31.30 -13.90
CA SER A 464 -6.35 31.99 -13.08
C SER A 464 -6.61 33.39 -13.61
N GLU A 465 -7.88 33.76 -13.79
CA GLU A 465 -8.31 35.12 -14.19
C GLU A 465 -7.59 35.68 -15.44
N GLY A 466 -7.35 34.82 -16.44
CA GLY A 466 -6.68 35.22 -17.69
C GLY A 466 -5.17 35.41 -17.56
N GLN A 467 -4.56 34.90 -16.48
CA GLN A 467 -3.11 34.91 -16.26
C GLN A 467 -2.61 33.51 -15.89
N VAL A 468 -1.32 33.26 -16.13
CA VAL A 468 -0.64 32.04 -15.68
C VAL A 468 0.28 32.38 -14.51
N ILE A 469 -0.05 31.83 -13.34
CA ILE A 469 0.73 31.95 -12.13
C ILE A 469 1.80 30.86 -12.15
N ARG A 470 3.07 31.26 -12.17
CA ARG A 470 4.22 30.35 -12.13
C ARG A 470 4.53 29.93 -10.70
N CYS A 471 5.19 28.78 -10.54
CA CYS A 471 5.66 28.34 -9.24
C CYS A 471 6.66 29.34 -8.65
N HIS A 472 6.53 29.64 -7.36
CA HIS A 472 7.46 30.53 -6.67
C HIS A 472 8.88 29.94 -6.71
N PRO A 473 9.96 30.74 -6.87
CA PRO A 473 11.33 30.21 -6.92
C PRO A 473 11.72 29.37 -5.70
N MET A 474 11.23 29.73 -4.52
CA MET A 474 11.43 28.96 -3.28
C MET A 474 10.26 28.01 -2.95
N GLY A 475 9.27 27.89 -3.85
CA GLY A 475 8.03 27.15 -3.65
C GLY A 475 8.11 25.67 -4.01
N GLY A 476 9.25 25.02 -3.79
CA GLY A 476 9.43 23.60 -4.05
C GLY A 476 9.69 22.82 -2.76
N PHE A 477 9.06 21.66 -2.58
CA PHE A 477 9.36 20.77 -1.45
C PHE A 477 9.32 19.29 -1.81
N VAL A 478 9.99 18.45 -1.01
CA VAL A 478 9.89 16.99 -1.10
C VAL A 478 9.59 16.41 0.27
N LEU A 479 8.61 15.50 0.35
CA LEU A 479 8.33 14.69 1.54
C LEU A 479 9.15 13.40 1.52
N PHE A 480 10.08 13.29 2.46
CA PHE A 480 10.87 12.09 2.69
C PHE A 480 10.54 11.44 4.04
N PRO A 481 10.64 10.10 4.16
CA PRO A 481 10.69 9.45 5.46
C PRO A 481 12.02 9.74 6.14
N THR A 482 12.12 9.43 7.43
CA THR A 482 13.31 9.64 8.30
C THR A 482 13.64 11.11 8.54
N ARG A 483 14.70 11.41 9.32
CA ARG A 483 14.98 12.78 9.79
C ARG A 483 15.68 13.60 8.70
N ALA A 484 15.41 14.90 8.66
CA ALA A 484 16.05 15.82 7.71
C ALA A 484 17.59 15.78 7.75
N SER A 485 18.21 15.50 8.90
CA SER A 485 19.66 15.33 9.03
C SER A 485 20.23 14.23 8.14
N ASP A 486 19.44 13.19 7.88
CA ASP A 486 19.87 12.02 7.12
C ASP A 486 19.90 12.34 5.60
N TRP A 487 19.30 13.46 5.21
CA TRP A 487 19.18 13.95 3.83
C TRP A 487 20.12 15.14 3.52
N ALA A 488 21.08 15.44 4.39
CA ALA A 488 21.96 16.61 4.25
C ALA A 488 22.74 16.68 2.92
N GLU A 489 23.00 15.53 2.28
CA GLU A 489 23.61 15.48 0.94
C GLU A 489 22.70 16.04 -0.16
N PHE A 490 21.38 15.86 -0.01
CA PHE A 490 20.38 16.35 -0.97
C PHE A 490 20.12 17.86 -0.83
N GLU A 491 20.25 18.42 0.38
CA GLU A 491 20.18 19.88 0.60
C GLU A 491 21.31 20.64 -0.12
N ARG A 492 22.43 19.97 -0.42
CA ARG A 492 23.60 20.59 -1.07
C ARG A 492 23.67 20.32 -2.58
N MET A 493 22.60 19.76 -3.17
CA MET A 493 22.62 19.40 -4.58
C MET A 493 22.60 20.64 -5.51
N PRO A 494 23.54 20.75 -6.47
CA PRO A 494 23.56 21.86 -7.41
C PRO A 494 22.26 21.93 -8.23
N GLY A 495 21.61 23.10 -8.23
CA GLY A 495 20.35 23.33 -8.95
C GLY A 495 19.08 22.94 -8.19
N ALA A 496 19.15 22.03 -7.21
CA ALA A 496 18.01 21.56 -6.40
C ALA A 496 18.13 21.87 -4.89
N GLY A 497 19.20 22.54 -4.44
CA GLY A 497 19.40 22.91 -3.03
C GLY A 497 18.39 23.92 -2.47
N ASP A 498 17.63 24.56 -3.35
CA ASP A 498 16.54 25.49 -3.03
C ASP A 498 15.20 24.78 -2.72
N ILE A 499 15.17 23.45 -2.81
CA ILE A 499 14.00 22.62 -2.52
C ILE A 499 13.95 22.32 -1.02
N THR A 500 12.83 22.62 -0.38
CA THR A 500 12.65 22.36 1.04
C THR A 500 12.41 20.87 1.30
N LEU A 501 13.28 20.25 2.10
CA LEU A 501 13.06 18.87 2.54
C LEU A 501 12.14 18.86 3.76
N LEU A 502 11.01 18.17 3.62
CA LEU A 502 10.04 17.95 4.69
C LEU A 502 10.10 16.47 5.09
N CYS A 503 10.33 16.23 6.37
CA CYS A 503 10.65 14.91 6.89
C CYS A 503 9.68 14.51 8.01
N PRO A 504 8.37 14.37 7.71
CA PRO A 504 7.37 14.11 8.75
C PRO A 504 7.46 12.68 9.28
N ASN A 505 7.11 12.51 10.56
CA ASN A 505 6.91 11.19 11.18
C ASN A 505 5.44 11.02 11.61
N PRO A 506 4.77 9.89 11.32
CA PRO A 506 3.40 9.63 11.75
C PRO A 506 3.14 9.75 13.26
N LEU A 507 4.16 9.53 14.09
CA LEU A 507 4.04 9.54 15.55
C LEU A 507 4.51 10.83 16.24
N ASP A 508 4.98 11.84 15.47
CA ASP A 508 5.29 13.23 15.85
C ASP A 508 6.63 13.70 15.24
N ASP A 509 6.62 14.82 14.52
CA ASP A 509 7.83 15.57 14.13
C ASP A 509 7.54 17.07 14.05
N ALA A 510 7.88 17.78 15.12
CA ALA A 510 7.79 19.24 15.19
C ALA A 510 8.75 19.97 14.22
N ASP A 511 9.85 19.35 13.77
CA ASP A 511 10.79 19.99 12.84
C ASP A 511 10.22 20.10 11.43
N ALA A 512 9.59 19.03 10.93
CA ALA A 512 8.93 19.04 9.64
C ALA A 512 7.85 20.13 9.56
N GLY A 513 7.06 20.29 10.62
CA GLY A 513 6.06 21.36 10.73
C GLY A 513 6.69 22.77 10.72
N ARG A 514 7.80 22.98 11.45
CA ARG A 514 8.55 24.25 11.42
C ARG A 514 9.11 24.57 10.04
N ARG A 515 9.66 23.57 9.34
CA ARG A 515 10.20 23.74 7.98
C ARG A 515 9.08 24.09 6.99
N PHE A 516 7.94 23.43 7.07
CA PHE A 516 6.78 23.74 6.24
C PHE A 516 6.24 25.15 6.50
N ALA A 517 6.14 25.57 7.77
CA ALA A 517 5.73 26.92 8.11
C ALA A 517 6.69 27.99 7.56
N LYS A 518 8.01 27.74 7.62
CA LYS A 518 9.02 28.61 7.00
C LYS A 518 8.86 28.70 5.48
N LEU A 519 8.61 27.57 4.80
CA LEU A 519 8.34 27.56 3.36
C LEU A 519 7.15 28.47 3.00
N LEU A 520 6.03 28.35 3.73
CA LEU A 520 4.86 29.20 3.53
C LEU A 520 5.19 30.68 3.76
N ALA A 521 5.94 31.00 4.82
CA ALA A 521 6.43 32.35 5.12
C ALA A 521 7.32 32.95 4.02
N VAL A 522 8.15 32.15 3.36
CA VAL A 522 8.98 32.61 2.24
C VAL A 522 8.15 32.86 0.99
N VAL A 523 7.19 31.99 0.68
CA VAL A 523 6.36 32.09 -0.54
C VAL A 523 5.27 33.17 -0.43
N ALA A 524 4.75 33.37 0.77
CA ALA A 524 3.73 34.36 1.07
C ALA A 524 4.06 35.02 2.44
N PRO A 525 4.78 36.15 2.45
CA PRO A 525 5.25 36.80 3.68
C PRO A 525 4.15 37.17 4.70
N VAL A 526 2.89 37.18 4.28
CA VAL A 526 1.72 37.30 5.18
C VAL A 526 1.73 36.22 6.28
N PHE A 527 2.31 35.05 6.01
CA PHE A 527 2.49 34.00 7.02
C PHE A 527 3.60 34.33 8.06
N SER A 528 4.57 35.20 7.75
CA SER A 528 5.71 35.52 8.63
C SER A 528 5.37 36.42 9.80
N ALA A 529 4.47 37.39 9.61
CA ALA A 529 4.07 38.34 10.67
C ALA A 529 3.39 37.66 11.86
N GLU A 530 2.82 36.46 11.65
CA GLU A 530 1.92 35.79 12.59
C GLU A 530 2.48 34.44 13.09
N LEU A 531 3.56 33.92 12.49
CA LEU A 531 4.35 32.82 13.07
C LEU A 531 5.00 33.24 14.39
N ALA A 532 5.36 34.53 14.52
CA ALA A 532 5.89 35.11 15.75
C ALA A 532 4.90 35.00 16.92
N ASP A 533 3.60 35.22 16.68
CA ASP A 533 2.56 35.18 17.71
C ASP A 533 2.24 33.74 18.17
N ASN A 534 2.20 32.78 17.24
CA ASN A 534 1.93 31.38 17.57
C ASN A 534 3.10 30.65 18.25
N PHE A 535 4.36 30.96 17.88
CA PHE A 535 5.53 30.41 18.59
C PHE A 535 5.70 31.03 19.99
N ALA A 536 5.30 32.28 20.19
CA ALA A 536 5.25 32.90 21.51
C ALA A 536 4.18 32.27 22.41
N ALA A 537 3.02 31.87 21.87
CA ALA A 537 1.96 31.18 22.59
C ALA A 537 2.29 29.71 22.93
N ALA A 538 3.11 29.04 22.11
CA ALA A 538 3.44 27.62 22.26
C ALA A 538 4.60 27.30 23.25
N GLY A 539 5.22 28.30 23.87
CA GLY A 539 6.11 28.09 25.02
C GLY A 539 7.33 27.19 24.75
N VAL A 540 7.91 27.19 23.55
CA VAL A 540 9.19 26.52 23.28
C VAL A 540 10.32 27.53 23.46
N ALA A 541 10.92 27.53 24.64
CA ALA A 541 12.18 28.22 24.89
C ALA A 541 13.30 27.57 24.05
N ALA A 542 13.52 28.07 22.85
CA ALA A 542 14.76 27.84 22.10
C ALA A 542 15.21 29.18 21.52
N GLY A 543 16.21 29.78 22.15
CA GLY A 543 16.81 31.03 21.73
C GLY A 543 17.38 30.93 20.31
N VAL A 544 16.70 31.56 19.37
CA VAL A 544 17.30 31.99 18.10
C VAL A 544 16.85 33.44 17.88
N SER A 545 17.81 34.34 17.99
CA SER A 545 17.67 35.76 17.72
C SER A 545 17.20 36.00 16.28
N PHE A 546 16.06 36.68 16.11
CA PHE A 546 15.51 37.15 14.83
C PHE A 546 16.07 38.54 14.44
N ALA A 547 17.34 38.83 14.76
CA ALA A 547 18.00 40.07 14.36
C ALA A 547 18.85 39.83 13.11
N GLY A 548 18.23 39.89 11.92
CA GLY A 548 19.01 39.72 10.68
C GLY A 548 18.28 39.88 9.34
N VAL A 549 17.07 40.43 9.30
CA VAL A 549 16.33 40.60 8.02
C VAL A 549 15.89 42.06 7.76
N VAL A 550 16.32 43.01 8.58
CA VAL A 550 16.05 44.44 8.37
C VAL A 550 17.37 45.18 8.14
N ASP A 551 18.10 44.84 7.07
CA ASP A 551 19.12 45.75 6.52
C ASP A 551 19.57 45.32 5.12
N LEU A 552 18.63 45.29 4.17
CA LEU A 552 18.94 45.24 2.73
C LEU A 552 17.96 46.16 1.97
N GLN A 553 17.80 47.39 2.47
CA GLN A 553 17.27 48.52 1.71
C GLN A 553 17.99 49.80 2.13
N ARG A 554 19.29 49.89 1.84
CA ARG A 554 20.05 51.14 1.64
C ARG A 554 21.48 50.82 1.22
N THR A 555 21.68 50.58 -0.06
CA THR A 555 22.80 51.09 -0.86
C THR A 555 22.56 50.80 -2.33
#